data_AF-A0A1G1IZX6-F1
#
_entry.id   AF-A0A1G1IZX6-F1
#
_cell.length_a   1.000
_cell.length_b   1.000
_cell.length_c   1.000
_cell.angle_alpha   90.00
_cell.angle_beta   90.00
_cell.angle_gamma   90.00
#
_symmetry.space_group_name_H-M   'P 1'
#
loop_
_entity.id
_entity.type
_entity.pdbx_description
1 polymer ?
#
loop_
_entity_poly.entity_id
_entity_poly.type
_entity_poly.pdbx_seq_one_letter_code
_entity_poly.pdbx_strand_id
1 'polypeptide(L)'
;ETIDRDPIVNALDVEIDEECIRLIALRQPRAGDLRLITTAMKITTDLERIGDLAVDISERALELNEEPQLKPYIDIPRMAEIAQGMVRDALDAFVKRDSALARDVLIRDDMVDNLNYQVFNELLFFMIQDPKTVSRAVKITYISKYLERIADHATNIAEMVVYLVEGKIIRHMAVSEEKKKE
;
A
#
# COMPACT_ATOMS: atom_id res chain seq x y z
N GLU A 1 18.52 -4.20 -7.60
CA GLU A 1 18.52 -3.42 -6.34
C GLU A 1 17.27 -3.69 -5.50
N THR A 2 16.05 -3.37 -5.96
CA THR A 2 14.81 -3.61 -5.18
C THR A 2 14.67 -5.08 -4.78
N ILE A 3 14.73 -5.99 -5.75
CA ILE A 3 14.63 -7.45 -5.54
C ILE A 3 15.71 -7.95 -4.58
N ASP A 4 16.95 -7.48 -4.74
CA ASP A 4 18.09 -7.91 -3.92
C ASP A 4 17.98 -7.45 -2.46
N ARG A 5 17.22 -6.39 -2.19
CA ARG A 5 17.04 -5.81 -0.84
C ARG A 5 15.81 -6.35 -0.12
N ASP A 6 14.94 -7.09 -0.79
CA ASP A 6 13.73 -7.67 -0.19
C ASP A 6 14.00 -8.52 1.08
N PRO A 7 15.04 -9.39 1.12
CA PRO A 7 15.34 -10.15 2.33
C PRO A 7 15.66 -9.28 3.57
N ILE A 8 16.09 -8.03 3.36
CA ILE A 8 16.37 -7.09 4.45
C ILE A 8 15.05 -6.63 5.08
N VAL A 9 14.03 -6.33 4.27
CA VAL A 9 12.71 -5.90 4.76
C VAL A 9 12.06 -7.04 5.54
N ASN A 10 12.12 -8.26 5.00
CA ASN A 10 11.62 -9.47 5.67
C ASN A 10 12.31 -9.73 7.02
N ALA A 11 13.63 -9.51 7.10
CA ALA A 11 14.35 -9.64 8.36
C ALA A 11 13.92 -8.57 9.39
N LEU A 12 13.70 -7.33 8.95
CA LEU A 12 13.25 -6.24 9.81
C LEU A 12 11.83 -6.46 10.36
N ASP A 13 10.94 -7.08 9.57
CA ASP A 13 9.60 -7.47 10.05
C ASP A 13 9.67 -8.39 11.27
N VAL A 14 10.44 -9.47 11.13
CA VAL A 14 10.66 -10.44 12.22
C VAL A 14 11.34 -9.79 13.42
N GLU A 15 12.37 -8.97 13.20
CA GLU A 15 13.11 -8.30 14.28
C GLU A 15 12.21 -7.37 15.09
N ILE A 16 11.38 -6.57 14.43
CA ILE A 16 10.45 -5.65 15.09
C ILE A 16 9.39 -6.42 15.88
N ASP A 17 8.85 -7.50 15.32
CA ASP A 17 7.85 -8.34 16.01
C ASP A 17 8.43 -9.00 17.26
N GLU A 18 9.65 -9.54 17.18
CA GLU A 18 10.35 -10.10 18.34
C GLU A 18 10.58 -9.06 19.44
N GLU A 19 10.99 -7.85 19.07
CA GLU A 19 11.20 -6.78 20.04
C GLU A 19 9.90 -6.29 20.67
N CYS A 20 8.81 -6.20 19.88
CA CYS A 20 7.48 -5.89 20.41
C CYS A 20 7.02 -6.93 21.44
N ILE A 21 7.18 -8.22 21.14
CA ILE A 21 6.86 -9.32 22.06
C ILE A 21 7.74 -9.24 23.32
N ARG A 22 9.03 -8.98 23.16
CA ARG A 22 9.98 -8.82 24.27
C ARG A 22 9.56 -7.66 25.19
N LEU A 23 9.18 -6.51 24.63
CA LEU A 23 8.71 -5.36 25.40
C LEU A 23 7.44 -5.69 26.19
N ILE A 24 6.47 -6.37 25.56
CA ILE A 24 5.24 -6.79 26.22
C ILE A 24 5.55 -7.71 27.41
N ALA A 25 6.38 -8.73 27.19
CA ALA A 25 6.71 -9.74 28.19
C ALA A 25 7.50 -9.16 29.37
N LEU A 26 8.49 -8.29 29.11
CA LEU A 26 9.41 -7.79 30.13
C LEU A 26 8.92 -6.54 30.86
N ARG A 27 8.11 -5.71 30.21
CA ARG A 27 7.74 -4.38 30.74
C ARG A 27 6.27 -4.25 31.13
N GLN A 28 5.40 -5.19 30.74
CA GLN A 28 3.96 -5.16 31.01
C GLN A 28 3.33 -3.77 30.71
N PRO A 29 3.51 -3.26 29.47
CA PRO A 29 3.06 -1.94 29.08
C PRO A 29 1.53 -1.80 29.24
N ARG A 30 1.07 -0.60 29.61
CA ARG A 30 -0.35 -0.33 29.87
C ARG A 30 -0.92 0.64 28.86
N ALA A 31 -2.23 0.49 28.59
CA ALA A 31 -3.04 1.43 27.82
C ALA A 31 -2.35 1.94 26.53
N GLY A 32 -1.84 3.18 26.54
CA GLY A 32 -1.22 3.84 25.39
C GLY A 32 0.04 3.13 24.88
N ASP A 33 0.88 2.61 25.77
CA ASP A 33 2.12 1.94 25.38
C ASP A 33 1.83 0.59 24.71
N LEU A 34 0.88 -0.17 25.26
CA LEU A 34 0.43 -1.42 24.64
C LEU A 34 -0.24 -1.15 23.29
N ARG A 35 -1.01 -0.07 23.17
CA ARG A 35 -1.59 0.36 21.89
C ARG A 35 -0.51 0.70 20.88
N LEU A 36 0.51 1.45 21.28
CA LEU A 36 1.63 1.79 20.40
C LEU A 36 2.34 0.55 19.89
N ILE A 37 2.72 -0.37 20.79
CA ILE A 37 3.46 -1.60 20.44
C ILE A 37 2.63 -2.47 19.49
N THR A 38 1.37 -2.73 19.83
CA THR A 38 0.48 -3.56 18.97
C THR A 38 0.14 -2.88 17.63
N THR A 39 0.17 -1.55 17.57
CA THR A 39 0.01 -0.81 16.32
C THR A 39 1.28 -0.91 15.47
N ALA A 40 2.46 -0.79 16.08
CA ALA A 40 3.74 -0.92 15.40
C ALA A 40 3.87 -2.30 14.73
N MET A 41 3.59 -3.39 15.44
CA MET A 41 3.60 -4.76 14.88
C MET A 41 2.77 -4.86 13.59
N LYS A 42 1.54 -4.33 13.61
CA LYS A 42 0.65 -4.39 12.45
C LYS A 42 1.13 -3.52 11.28
N ILE A 43 1.66 -2.32 11.57
CA ILE A 43 2.23 -1.44 10.55
C ILE A 43 3.43 -2.11 9.88
N THR A 44 4.27 -2.83 10.63
CA THR A 44 5.42 -3.54 10.07
C THR A 44 4.99 -4.59 9.05
N THR A 45 3.93 -5.35 9.33
CA THR A 45 3.36 -6.28 8.36
C THR A 45 2.87 -5.57 7.09
N ASP A 46 2.18 -4.43 7.19
CA ASP A 46 1.77 -3.66 6.00
C ASP A 46 2.99 -3.14 5.21
N LEU A 47 4.10 -2.80 5.88
CA LEU A 47 5.34 -2.38 5.23
C LEU A 47 6.06 -3.53 4.50
N GLU A 48 6.09 -4.74 5.08
CA GLU A 48 6.58 -5.94 4.40
C GLU A 48 5.78 -6.20 3.12
N ARG A 49 4.45 -6.11 3.18
CA ARG A 49 3.57 -6.27 2.00
C ARG A 49 3.82 -5.23 0.91
N ILE A 50 4.11 -3.98 1.29
CA ILE A 50 4.51 -2.94 0.33
C ILE A 50 5.86 -3.31 -0.33
N GLY A 51 6.79 -3.90 0.44
CA GLY A 51 8.05 -4.44 -0.05
C GLY A 51 7.84 -5.53 -1.11
N ASP A 52 7.05 -6.56 -0.78
CA ASP A 52 6.67 -7.66 -1.70
C ASP A 52 6.11 -7.10 -3.02
N LEU A 53 5.17 -6.15 -2.94
CA LEU A 53 4.56 -5.55 -4.13
C LEU A 53 5.56 -4.77 -4.98
N ALA A 54 6.56 -4.13 -4.35
CA ALA A 54 7.64 -3.46 -5.07
C ALA A 54 8.56 -4.46 -5.81
N VAL A 55 8.75 -5.66 -5.25
CA VAL A 55 9.44 -6.77 -5.92
C VAL A 55 8.62 -7.24 -7.13
N ASP A 56 7.33 -7.52 -6.94
CA ASP A 56 6.42 -7.93 -8.02
C ASP A 56 6.42 -6.93 -9.19
N ILE A 57 6.38 -5.62 -8.89
CA ILE A 57 6.48 -4.56 -9.91
C ILE A 57 7.84 -4.63 -10.63
N SER A 58 8.93 -4.83 -9.89
CA SER A 58 10.28 -4.90 -10.45
C SER A 58 10.45 -6.09 -11.39
N GLU A 59 9.91 -7.25 -11.04
CA GLU A 59 9.93 -8.45 -11.89
C GLU A 59 9.14 -8.24 -13.19
N ARG A 60 7.92 -7.67 -13.10
CA ARG A 60 7.13 -7.32 -14.29
C ARG A 60 7.82 -6.28 -15.18
N ALA A 61 8.50 -5.31 -14.57
CA ALA A 61 9.26 -4.31 -15.32
C ALA A 61 10.44 -4.93 -16.09
N LEU A 62 11.16 -5.89 -15.49
CA LEU A 62 12.22 -6.64 -16.17
C LEU A 62 11.67 -7.40 -17.38
N GLU A 63 10.57 -8.12 -17.22
CA GLU A 63 9.93 -8.86 -18.32
C GLU A 63 9.44 -7.94 -19.44
N LEU A 64 8.90 -6.76 -19.11
CA LEU A 64 8.43 -5.80 -20.11
C LEU A 64 9.58 -5.16 -20.89
N ASN A 65 10.76 -5.04 -20.29
CA ASN A 65 11.96 -4.50 -20.96
C ASN A 65 12.53 -5.45 -22.02
N GLU A 66 12.15 -6.73 -22.01
CA GLU A 66 12.51 -7.70 -23.04
C GLU A 66 11.58 -7.61 -24.28
N GLU A 67 10.52 -6.81 -24.20
CA GLU A 67 9.52 -6.66 -25.26
C GLU A 67 9.45 -5.21 -25.78
N PRO A 68 8.98 -4.98 -27.02
CA PRO A 68 8.72 -3.63 -27.50
C PRO A 68 7.65 -2.94 -26.63
N GLN A 69 7.92 -1.69 -26.28
CA GLN A 69 7.00 -0.86 -25.50
C GLN A 69 5.60 -0.83 -26.14
N LEU A 70 4.57 -1.09 -25.33
CA LEU A 70 3.18 -1.11 -25.80
C LEU A 70 2.62 0.30 -26.01
N LYS A 71 2.86 1.19 -25.04
CA LYS A 71 2.38 2.57 -24.99
C LYS A 71 3.29 3.44 -24.12
N PRO A 72 3.24 4.77 -24.24
CA PRO A 72 3.81 5.67 -23.23
C PRO A 72 3.16 5.42 -21.85
N TYR A 73 3.97 5.32 -20.80
CA TYR A 73 3.51 5.06 -19.44
C TYR A 73 3.33 6.39 -18.69
N ILE A 74 2.20 7.08 -18.90
CA ILE A 74 1.93 8.36 -18.23
C ILE A 74 1.28 8.13 -16.86
N ASP A 75 0.26 7.27 -16.81
CA ASP A 75 -0.52 7.06 -15.57
C ASP A 75 0.19 6.17 -14.55
N ILE A 76 1.02 5.22 -14.99
CA ILE A 76 1.76 4.32 -14.08
C ILE A 76 2.74 5.11 -13.18
N PRO A 77 3.63 5.98 -13.69
CA PRO A 77 4.46 6.84 -12.83
C PRO A 77 3.63 7.75 -11.91
N ARG A 78 2.52 8.28 -12.40
CA ARG A 78 1.62 9.13 -11.60
C ARG A 78 1.00 8.35 -10.43
N MET A 79 0.55 7.11 -10.66
CA MET A 79 0.07 6.23 -9.60
C MET A 79 1.17 5.93 -8.58
N ALA A 80 2.39 5.67 -9.05
CA ALA A 80 3.54 5.42 -8.18
C ALA A 80 3.87 6.62 -7.28
N GLU A 81 3.86 7.84 -7.82
CA GLU A 81 4.09 9.07 -7.05
C GLU A 81 3.02 9.26 -5.95
N ILE A 82 1.75 9.02 -6.28
CA ILE A 82 0.65 9.15 -5.31
C ILE A 82 0.78 8.07 -4.22
N ALA A 83 0.95 6.81 -4.60
CA ALA A 83 1.06 5.70 -3.65
C ALA A 83 2.29 5.86 -2.72
N GLN A 84 3.43 6.27 -3.26
CA GLN A 84 4.62 6.59 -2.44
C GLN A 84 4.38 7.76 -1.49
N GLY A 85 3.64 8.79 -1.93
CA GLY A 85 3.23 9.91 -1.10
C GLY A 85 2.30 9.46 0.05
N MET A 86 1.34 8.58 -0.23
CA MET A 86 0.44 8.01 0.78
C MET A 86 1.20 7.21 1.84
N VAL A 87 2.12 6.33 1.43
CA VAL A 87 2.96 5.55 2.37
C VAL A 87 3.79 6.49 3.25
N ARG A 88 4.44 7.50 2.64
CA ARG A 88 5.24 8.48 3.37
C ARG A 88 4.42 9.24 4.40
N ASP A 89 3.26 9.74 3.99
CA ASP A 89 2.41 10.55 4.87
C ASP A 89 1.76 9.72 5.97
N ALA A 90 1.43 8.45 5.69
CA ALA A 90 0.94 7.52 6.71
C ALA A 90 2.00 7.24 7.79
N LEU A 91 3.27 7.08 7.40
CA LEU A 91 4.38 6.91 8.33
C LEU A 91 4.71 8.20 9.09
N ASP A 92 4.69 9.35 8.42
CA ASP A 92 4.84 10.66 9.05
C ASP A 92 3.74 10.92 10.08
N ALA A 93 2.50 10.55 9.75
CA ALA A 93 1.35 10.63 10.65
C ALA A 93 1.53 9.72 11.86
N PHE A 94 2.05 8.51 11.67
CA PHE A 94 2.36 7.58 12.77
C PHE A 94 3.40 8.17 13.73
N VAL A 95 4.53 8.64 13.20
CA VAL A 95 5.63 9.20 14.01
C VAL A 95 5.20 10.46 14.75
N LYS A 96 4.47 11.36 14.08
CA LYS A 96 4.02 12.64 14.64
C LYS A 96 2.73 12.53 15.46
N ARG A 97 2.08 11.36 15.47
CA ARG A 97 0.74 11.13 16.05
C ARG A 97 -0.31 12.09 15.48
N ASP A 98 -0.27 12.31 14.17
CA ASP A 98 -1.12 13.25 13.46
C ASP A 98 -2.32 12.51 12.82
N SER A 99 -3.47 12.53 13.48
CA SER A 99 -4.67 11.88 12.94
C SER A 99 -5.29 12.65 11.78
N ALA A 100 -5.00 13.96 11.62
CA ALA A 100 -5.50 14.74 10.50
C ALA A 100 -4.77 14.36 9.21
N LEU A 101 -3.44 14.24 9.27
CA LEU A 101 -2.63 13.75 8.16
C LEU A 101 -3.01 12.32 7.77
N ALA A 102 -3.25 11.44 8.76
CA ALA A 102 -3.72 10.09 8.50
C ALA A 102 -5.07 10.08 7.74
N ARG A 103 -6.03 10.93 8.14
CA ARG A 103 -7.32 11.04 7.44
C ARG A 103 -7.19 11.57 6.02
N ASP A 104 -6.23 12.47 5.77
CA ASP A 104 -5.94 12.95 4.41
C ASP A 104 -5.41 11.83 3.50
N VAL A 105 -4.60 10.90 4.02
CA VAL A 105 -4.18 9.71 3.27
C VAL A 105 -5.38 8.88 2.82
N LEU A 106 -6.39 8.68 3.68
CA LEU A 106 -7.59 7.90 3.33
C LEU A 106 -8.38 8.50 2.17
N ILE A 107 -8.36 9.82 2.00
CA ILE A 107 -9.10 10.51 0.92
C ILE A 107 -8.39 10.35 -0.43
N ARG A 108 -7.08 10.13 -0.42
CA ARG A 108 -6.26 9.99 -1.64
C ARG A 108 -6.37 8.63 -2.30
N ASP A 109 -6.90 7.64 -1.61
CA ASP A 109 -7.07 6.27 -2.09
C ASP A 109 -7.95 6.21 -3.36
N ASP A 110 -9.08 6.92 -3.33
CA ASP A 110 -9.99 7.08 -4.47
C ASP A 110 -9.25 7.57 -5.73
N MET A 111 -8.19 8.38 -5.59
CA MET A 111 -7.43 8.85 -6.75
C MET A 111 -6.65 7.71 -7.41
N VAL A 112 -6.06 6.81 -6.62
CA VAL A 112 -5.28 5.67 -7.13
C VAL A 112 -6.22 4.63 -7.73
N ASP A 113 -7.36 4.35 -7.10
CA ASP A 113 -8.40 3.47 -7.62
C ASP A 113 -8.92 3.92 -8.99
N ASN A 114 -9.22 5.21 -9.12
CA ASN A 114 -9.70 5.78 -10.37
C ASN A 114 -8.64 5.68 -11.49
N LEU A 115 -7.36 5.91 -11.17
CA LEU A 115 -6.26 5.73 -12.13
C LEU A 115 -6.10 4.26 -12.52
N ASN A 116 -6.19 3.33 -11.58
CA ASN A 116 -6.11 1.90 -11.86
C ASN A 116 -7.23 1.47 -12.82
N TYR A 117 -8.46 1.93 -12.59
CA TYR A 117 -9.59 1.67 -13.47
C TYR A 117 -9.40 2.25 -14.88
N GLN A 118 -8.85 3.47 -14.97
CA GLN A 118 -8.53 4.11 -16.26
C GLN A 118 -7.48 3.31 -17.05
N VAL A 119 -6.38 2.92 -16.39
CA VAL A 119 -5.32 2.11 -16.99
C VAL A 119 -5.87 0.77 -17.48
N PHE A 120 -6.69 0.10 -16.68
CA PHE A 120 -7.30 -1.16 -17.06
C PHE A 120 -8.15 -1.04 -18.33
N ASN A 121 -9.03 -0.05 -18.41
CA ASN A 121 -9.89 0.16 -19.58
C ASN A 121 -9.10 0.49 -20.84
N GLU A 122 -8.05 1.29 -20.72
CA GLU A 122 -7.18 1.59 -21.86
C GLU A 122 -6.46 0.34 -22.36
N LEU A 123 -5.92 -0.48 -21.44
CA LEU A 123 -5.24 -1.72 -21.80
C LEU A 123 -6.19 -2.74 -22.43
N LEU A 124 -7.45 -2.81 -21.99
CA LEU A 124 -8.47 -3.62 -22.65
C LEU A 124 -8.66 -3.22 -24.12
N PHE A 125 -8.61 -1.94 -24.45
CA PHE A 125 -8.70 -1.48 -25.84
C PHE A 125 -7.55 -2.02 -26.70
N PHE A 126 -6.31 -1.99 -26.19
CA PHE A 126 -5.17 -2.59 -26.89
C PHE A 126 -5.36 -4.09 -27.13
N MET A 127 -5.82 -4.81 -26.11
CA MET A 127 -6.06 -6.27 -26.19
C MET A 127 -7.12 -6.62 -27.25
N ILE A 128 -8.17 -5.81 -27.37
CA ILE A 128 -9.25 -6.01 -28.36
C ILE A 128 -8.75 -5.70 -29.77
N GLN A 129 -7.93 -4.67 -29.95
CA GLN A 129 -7.43 -4.28 -31.28
C GLN A 129 -6.40 -5.25 -31.86
N ASP A 130 -5.47 -5.74 -31.03
CA ASP A 130 -4.44 -6.69 -31.47
C ASP A 130 -4.15 -7.74 -30.38
N PRO A 131 -4.49 -9.03 -30.61
CA PRO A 131 -4.20 -10.12 -29.66
C PRO A 131 -2.71 -10.26 -29.29
N LYS A 132 -1.78 -9.77 -30.11
CA LYS A 132 -0.34 -9.79 -29.79
C LYS A 132 0.05 -8.81 -28.68
N THR A 133 -0.84 -7.92 -28.28
CA THR A 133 -0.61 -6.97 -27.17
C THR A 133 -0.98 -7.55 -25.81
N VAL A 134 -1.75 -8.65 -25.78
CA VAL A 134 -2.35 -9.21 -24.55
C VAL A 134 -1.33 -9.47 -23.46
N SER A 135 -0.20 -10.09 -23.77
CA SER A 135 0.83 -10.40 -22.76
C SER A 135 1.37 -9.14 -22.07
N ARG A 136 1.79 -8.14 -22.86
CA ARG A 136 2.29 -6.84 -22.34
C ARG A 136 1.22 -6.08 -21.59
N ALA A 137 0.01 -6.04 -22.13
CA ALA A 137 -1.10 -5.34 -21.51
C ALA A 137 -1.45 -5.94 -20.14
N VAL A 138 -1.47 -7.28 -20.02
CA VAL A 138 -1.69 -7.97 -18.74
C VAL A 138 -0.59 -7.65 -17.73
N LYS A 139 0.69 -7.65 -18.13
CA LYS A 139 1.81 -7.27 -17.24
C LYS A 139 1.66 -5.84 -16.71
N ILE A 140 1.27 -4.89 -17.57
CA ILE A 140 1.03 -3.50 -17.15
C ILE A 140 -0.18 -3.40 -16.22
N THR A 141 -1.26 -4.15 -16.48
CA THR A 141 -2.41 -4.23 -15.57
C THR A 141 -1.99 -4.71 -14.19
N TYR A 142 -1.11 -5.72 -14.09
CA TYR A 142 -0.60 -6.16 -12.80
C TYR A 142 0.17 -5.06 -12.08
N ILE A 143 1.08 -4.35 -12.77
CA ILE A 143 1.80 -3.22 -12.17
C ILE A 143 0.84 -2.15 -11.63
N SER A 144 -0.19 -1.79 -12.40
CA SER A 144 -1.24 -0.85 -11.97
C SER A 144 -1.95 -1.34 -10.70
N LYS A 145 -2.32 -2.63 -10.66
CA LYS A 145 -2.98 -3.24 -9.51
C LYS A 145 -2.07 -3.34 -8.29
N TYR A 146 -0.77 -3.57 -8.47
CA TYR A 146 0.19 -3.58 -7.36
C TYR A 146 0.37 -2.19 -6.76
N LEU A 147 0.38 -1.13 -7.57
CA LEU A 147 0.41 0.25 -7.08
C LEU A 147 -0.85 0.62 -6.28
N GLU A 148 -2.02 0.17 -6.74
CA GLU A 148 -3.26 0.31 -5.97
C GLU A 148 -3.20 -0.45 -4.64
N ARG A 149 -2.70 -1.69 -4.62
CA ARG A 149 -2.51 -2.43 -3.36
C ARG A 149 -1.51 -1.76 -2.41
N ILE A 150 -0.48 -1.07 -2.93
CA ILE A 150 0.42 -0.26 -2.08
C ILE A 150 -0.35 0.90 -1.44
N ALA A 151 -1.27 1.53 -2.18
CA ALA A 151 -2.15 2.57 -1.62
C ALA A 151 -3.08 2.00 -0.55
N ASP A 152 -3.68 0.82 -0.77
CA ASP A 152 -4.47 0.10 0.25
C ASP A 152 -3.67 -0.15 1.54
N HIS A 153 -2.42 -0.59 1.43
CA HIS A 153 -1.57 -0.79 2.61
C HIS A 153 -1.25 0.54 3.31
N ALA A 154 -1.10 1.64 2.56
CA ALA A 154 -0.96 2.97 3.15
C ALA A 154 -2.23 3.42 3.90
N THR A 155 -3.42 3.12 3.38
CA THR A 155 -4.67 3.42 4.09
C THR A 155 -4.82 2.59 5.35
N ASN A 156 -4.47 1.29 5.34
CA ASN A 156 -4.43 0.45 6.53
C ASN A 156 -3.55 1.06 7.64
N ILE A 157 -2.36 1.53 7.29
CA ILE A 157 -1.44 2.20 8.22
C ILE A 157 -2.10 3.48 8.75
N ALA A 158 -2.68 4.30 7.88
CA ALA A 158 -3.35 5.54 8.29
C ALA A 158 -4.55 5.30 9.23
N GLU A 159 -5.39 4.29 8.97
CA GLU A 159 -6.48 3.89 9.87
C GLU A 159 -5.94 3.49 11.26
N MET A 160 -4.78 2.82 11.29
CA MET A 160 -4.10 2.47 12.53
C MET A 160 -3.59 3.68 13.29
N VAL A 161 -3.08 4.70 12.61
CA VAL A 161 -2.70 5.98 13.23
C VAL A 161 -3.92 6.66 13.86
N VAL A 162 -5.05 6.71 13.15
CA VAL A 162 -6.30 7.27 13.72
C VAL A 162 -6.71 6.52 14.98
N TYR A 163 -6.64 5.18 14.97
CA TYR A 163 -6.90 4.38 16.16
C TYR A 163 -5.91 4.66 17.30
N LEU A 164 -4.61 4.77 16.99
CA LEU A 164 -3.57 5.07 17.96
C LEU A 164 -3.86 6.38 18.71
N VAL A 165 -4.18 7.44 17.96
CA VAL A 165 -4.37 8.80 18.45
C VAL A 165 -5.75 9.00 19.09
N GLU A 166 -6.82 8.61 18.39
CA GLU A 166 -8.21 8.91 18.79
C GLU A 166 -8.83 7.79 19.64
N GLY A 167 -8.23 6.60 19.66
CA GLY A 167 -8.80 5.42 20.34
C GLY A 167 -10.04 4.85 19.67
N LYS A 168 -10.36 5.30 18.44
CA LYS A 168 -11.52 4.85 17.67
C LYS A 168 -11.05 3.97 16.52
N ILE A 169 -11.64 2.79 16.40
CA ILE A 169 -11.44 1.93 15.24
C ILE A 169 -12.33 2.48 14.14
N ILE A 170 -11.73 2.98 13.07
CA ILE A 170 -12.45 3.53 11.91
C ILE A 170 -12.52 2.57 10.71
N ARG A 171 -11.91 1.39 10.85
CA ARG A 171 -11.85 0.35 9.81
C ARG A 171 -13.24 -0.02 9.32
N HIS A 172 -13.41 -0.12 8.01
CA HIS A 172 -14.67 -0.49 7.34
C HIS A 172 -15.88 0.41 7.66
N MET A 173 -15.69 1.60 8.23
CA MET A 173 -16.84 2.46 8.56
C MET A 173 -17.53 3.04 7.30
N ALA A 174 -16.81 3.25 6.20
CA ALA A 174 -17.40 3.68 4.92
C ALA A 174 -18.49 2.72 4.41
N VAL A 175 -18.23 1.40 4.50
CA VAL A 175 -19.19 0.34 4.10
C VAL A 175 -20.43 0.32 5.02
N SER A 176 -20.29 0.77 6.27
CA SER A 176 -21.36 0.73 7.27
C SER A 176 -22.35 1.90 7.17
N GLU A 177 -21.94 3.04 6.61
CA GLU A 177 -22.82 4.20 6.43
C GLU A 177 -23.65 4.14 5.14
N GLU A 178 -23.12 3.54 4.07
CA GLU A 178 -23.87 3.30 2.83
C GLU A 178 -25.01 2.30 3.06
N LYS A 179 -24.77 1.22 3.83
CA LYS A 179 -25.81 0.24 4.22
C LYS A 179 -26.88 0.77 5.18
N LYS A 180 -26.70 1.96 5.75
CA LYS A 180 -27.72 2.62 6.59
C LYS A 180 -28.58 3.61 5.81
N LYS A 181 -28.20 3.93 4.57
CA LYS A 181 -28.93 4.84 3.68
C LYS A 181 -29.81 4.12 2.65
N GLU A 182 -29.73 2.80 2.57
CA GLU A 182 -30.69 1.91 1.88
C GLU A 182 -31.77 1.41 2.85
#